data_AF-A0A9P5YPN7-F1
#
_entry.id   AF-A0A9P5YPN7-F1
#
_cell.length_a   1.000
_cell.length_b   1.000
_cell.length_c   1.000
_cell.angle_alpha   90.00
_cell.angle_beta   90.00
_cell.angle_gamma   90.00
#
_symmetry.space_group_name_H-M   'P 1'
#
loop_
_entity.id
_entity.type
_entity.pdbx_description
1 polymer ?
#
loop_
_entity_poly.entity_id
_entity_poly.type
_entity_poly.pdbx_seq_one_letter_code
_entity_poly.pdbx_strand_id
1 'polypeptide(L)'
;MCMYLLACGTSRSLFDDLNHAGITLSYTQAILKLKQLGEERLAETRRHDSKDHFDNGTTATLVPIFKVDENTPLALKPPRTNHIPILNFNAADLLPNPEEAARVQDGQLWHIKDILFNAYPNLRKRFAHSILPPPVDQQAPVHKTEQYPVPAMHIDESCLEGTLHLLKTIFCDSLQLTEDDIRRKGVVICAGDYLSLSLLDKISAIRQGQTGLLHVKFAHARMVANEYWGKPNSKSPWSLWRVNTLLGRKPISAGLKAKSLPLFRSIYELILNLTLPDNILDASRISCPLEDLDEWVTSVSDVTEIDVVARRILDELCSGRRVEQLRRATLRDVPFENICLFNRDGLHLRQFKHAVKRGDVGVVLDLIKHLMLAFRGTG
;
A
#
# COMPACT_ATOMS: atom_id res chain seq x y z
N MET A 1 -2.32 7.04 -28.09
CA MET A 1 -3.32 6.36 -27.23
C MET A 1 -2.65 5.17 -26.55
N CYS A 2 -2.34 5.27 -25.26
CA CYS A 2 -1.77 4.17 -24.45
C CYS A 2 -2.88 3.58 -23.58
N MET A 3 -2.79 2.33 -23.10
CA MET A 3 -3.95 1.54 -22.63
C MET A 3 -3.60 0.66 -21.40
N TYR A 4 -4.50 0.48 -20.41
CA TYR A 4 -4.21 -0.16 -19.10
C TYR A 4 -5.13 -1.35 -18.73
N LEU A 5 -4.55 -2.45 -18.23
CA LEU A 5 -5.25 -3.65 -17.74
C LEU A 5 -4.94 -3.92 -16.24
N LEU A 6 -5.62 -4.82 -15.53
CA LEU A 6 -5.45 -5.02 -14.07
C LEU A 6 -5.73 -6.47 -13.62
N ALA A 7 -4.89 -7.07 -12.76
CA ALA A 7 -5.14 -8.26 -11.90
C ALA A 7 -3.94 -8.49 -10.86
N CYS A 8 -3.85 -9.55 -10.00
CA CYS A 8 -2.77 -9.79 -8.97
C CYS A 8 -2.19 -11.25 -8.83
N GLY A 9 -0.92 -11.47 -8.35
CA GLY A 9 -0.25 -12.80 -8.11
C GLY A 9 1.21 -12.78 -7.53
N THR A 10 1.97 -13.89 -7.46
CA THR A 10 3.39 -13.99 -6.97
C THR A 10 4.23 -14.93 -7.85
N SER A 11 5.54 -14.66 -8.07
CA SER A 11 6.43 -15.47 -8.95
C SER A 11 6.95 -16.74 -8.28
N ARG A 12 7.23 -17.77 -9.09
CA ARG A 12 7.79 -19.06 -8.64
C ARG A 12 9.13 -18.93 -7.92
N SER A 13 10.05 -18.07 -8.37
CA SER A 13 11.36 -17.94 -7.68
C SER A 13 11.19 -17.34 -6.30
N LEU A 14 10.35 -16.30 -6.16
CA LEU A 14 10.03 -15.72 -4.86
C LEU A 14 9.33 -16.76 -3.96
N PHE A 15 8.51 -17.63 -4.54
CA PHE A 15 7.87 -18.74 -3.83
C PHE A 15 8.87 -19.83 -3.38
N ASP A 16 9.87 -20.12 -4.20
CA ASP A 16 10.90 -21.11 -3.90
C ASP A 16 11.90 -20.57 -2.85
N ASP A 17 12.22 -19.27 -2.88
CA ASP A 17 12.99 -18.58 -1.85
C ASP A 17 12.25 -18.57 -0.50
N LEU A 18 10.95 -18.30 -0.52
CA LEU A 18 10.10 -18.34 0.68
C LEU A 18 9.93 -19.78 1.21
N ASN A 19 9.92 -20.79 0.34
CA ASN A 19 9.92 -22.20 0.75
C ASN A 19 11.24 -22.60 1.39
N HIS A 20 12.38 -22.18 0.83
CA HIS A 20 13.70 -22.43 1.43
C HIS A 20 13.85 -21.72 2.79
N ALA A 21 13.20 -20.58 2.97
CA ALA A 21 13.10 -19.90 4.25
C ALA A 21 12.08 -20.53 5.22
N GLY A 22 11.36 -21.60 4.83
CA GLY A 22 10.35 -22.27 5.64
C GLY A 22 9.02 -21.50 5.80
N ILE A 23 8.82 -20.46 4.98
CA ILE A 23 7.69 -19.53 5.04
C ILE A 23 6.50 -20.02 4.20
N THR A 24 6.76 -20.79 3.13
CA THR A 24 5.73 -21.36 2.26
C THR A 24 5.97 -22.85 2.02
N LEU A 25 4.96 -23.56 1.49
CA LEU A 25 5.17 -24.89 0.90
C LEU A 25 6.02 -24.76 -0.37
N SER A 26 6.57 -25.87 -0.87
CA SER A 26 7.18 -25.86 -2.21
C SER A 26 6.16 -25.38 -3.24
N TYR A 27 6.61 -24.66 -4.27
CA TYR A 27 5.72 -24.16 -5.32
C TYR A 27 4.81 -25.26 -5.86
N THR A 28 5.34 -26.47 -6.08
CA THR A 28 4.57 -27.63 -6.51
C THR A 28 3.46 -28.02 -5.52
N GLN A 29 3.76 -28.07 -4.22
CA GLN A 29 2.76 -28.39 -3.19
C GLN A 29 1.73 -27.28 -3.00
N ALA A 30 2.15 -26.01 -3.11
CA ALA A 30 1.24 -24.89 -3.04
C ALA A 30 0.29 -24.85 -4.23
N ILE A 31 0.77 -25.13 -5.45
CA ILE A 31 -0.08 -25.26 -6.64
C ILE A 31 -1.03 -26.45 -6.52
N LEU A 32 -0.57 -27.60 -6.00
CA LEU A 32 -1.45 -28.76 -5.76
C LEU A 32 -2.55 -28.44 -4.74
N LYS A 33 -2.21 -27.76 -3.62
CA LYS A 33 -3.21 -27.33 -2.64
C LYS A 33 -4.11 -26.22 -3.15
N LEU A 34 -3.63 -25.31 -3.98
CA LEU A 34 -4.46 -24.30 -4.63
C LEU A 34 -5.42 -24.92 -5.63
N LYS A 35 -4.99 -25.97 -6.36
CA LYS A 35 -5.88 -26.76 -7.21
C LYS A 35 -6.93 -27.49 -6.37
N GLN A 36 -6.53 -28.14 -5.28
CA GLN A 36 -7.46 -28.81 -4.38
C GLN A 36 -8.45 -27.82 -3.74
N LEU A 37 -7.98 -26.68 -3.21
CA LEU A 37 -8.82 -25.62 -2.66
C LEU A 37 -9.68 -24.95 -3.74
N GLY A 38 -9.19 -24.90 -4.98
CA GLY A 38 -9.92 -24.43 -6.15
C GLY A 38 -11.05 -25.39 -6.53
N GLU A 39 -10.81 -26.70 -6.48
CA GLU A 39 -11.80 -27.76 -6.67
C GLU A 39 -12.83 -27.78 -5.54
N GLU A 40 -12.39 -27.65 -4.29
CA GLU A 40 -13.23 -27.55 -3.10
C GLU A 40 -14.09 -26.27 -3.13
N ARG A 41 -13.51 -25.12 -3.51
CA ARG A 41 -14.30 -23.91 -3.75
C ARG A 41 -15.19 -24.03 -4.98
N LEU A 42 -14.77 -24.64 -6.07
CA LEU A 42 -15.65 -24.86 -7.22
C LEU A 42 -16.82 -25.77 -6.84
N ALA A 43 -16.62 -26.71 -5.92
CA ALA A 43 -17.70 -27.51 -5.33
C ALA A 43 -18.60 -26.68 -4.40
N GLU A 44 -18.06 -25.76 -3.58
CA GLU A 44 -18.84 -24.86 -2.71
C GLU A 44 -19.54 -23.69 -3.44
N THR A 45 -18.96 -23.19 -4.53
CA THR A 45 -19.46 -22.02 -5.30
C THR A 45 -20.37 -22.45 -6.45
N ARG A 46 -20.40 -23.74 -6.80
CA ARG A 46 -21.53 -24.33 -7.53
C ARG A 46 -22.75 -24.16 -6.63
N ARG A 47 -23.59 -23.17 -6.94
CA ARG A 47 -24.97 -23.14 -6.45
C ARG A 47 -25.55 -24.50 -6.83
N HIS A 48 -25.80 -25.36 -5.84
CA HIS A 48 -26.18 -26.76 -6.05
C HIS A 48 -27.38 -26.97 -6.99
N ASP A 49 -28.11 -25.90 -7.31
CA ASP A 49 -29.32 -25.89 -8.16
C ASP A 49 -29.18 -25.15 -9.51
N SER A 50 -28.06 -24.48 -9.83
CA SER A 50 -27.85 -23.83 -11.14
C SER A 50 -26.88 -24.67 -11.98
N LYS A 51 -27.41 -25.24 -13.06
CA LYS A 51 -26.66 -25.99 -14.10
C LYS A 51 -26.06 -25.07 -15.17
N ASP A 52 -26.06 -23.76 -14.95
CA ASP A 52 -25.54 -22.81 -15.92
C ASP A 52 -24.01 -22.91 -15.97
N HIS A 53 -23.46 -23.01 -17.18
CA HIS A 53 -22.04 -23.02 -17.41
C HIS A 53 -21.45 -21.68 -16.95
N PHE A 54 -20.53 -21.70 -15.99
CA PHE A 54 -19.78 -20.51 -15.59
C PHE A 54 -18.61 -20.33 -16.55
N ASP A 55 -18.82 -19.55 -17.61
CA ASP A 55 -17.76 -19.14 -18.53
C ASP A 55 -16.92 -18.02 -17.89
N ASN A 56 -15.65 -18.31 -17.64
CA ASN A 56 -14.68 -17.31 -17.20
C ASN A 56 -13.93 -16.74 -18.42
N GLY A 57 -14.36 -15.56 -18.88
CA GLY A 57 -13.65 -14.81 -19.93
C GLY A 57 -12.60 -13.86 -19.35
N THR A 58 -11.51 -13.67 -20.09
CA THR A 58 -10.53 -12.60 -19.84
C THR A 58 -11.09 -11.28 -20.36
N THR A 59 -11.08 -10.25 -19.53
CA THR A 59 -11.57 -8.92 -19.90
C THR A 59 -10.44 -7.92 -19.91
N ALA A 60 -10.49 -7.02 -20.89
CA ALA A 60 -9.54 -5.94 -20.99
C ALA A 60 -10.23 -4.57 -21.01
N THR A 61 -9.53 -3.52 -20.59
CA THR A 61 -9.92 -2.12 -20.69
C THR A 61 -8.74 -1.33 -21.22
N LEU A 62 -9.01 -0.31 -22.02
CA LEU A 62 -8.00 0.55 -22.58
C LEU A 62 -8.17 1.92 -21.95
N VAL A 63 -7.09 2.49 -21.43
CA VAL A 63 -7.11 3.74 -20.67
C VAL A 63 -6.05 4.68 -21.21
N PRO A 64 -6.41 5.75 -21.94
CA PRO A 64 -5.47 6.73 -22.42
C PRO A 64 -4.62 7.29 -21.27
N ILE A 65 -3.28 7.23 -21.41
CA ILE A 65 -2.40 7.93 -20.47
C ILE A 65 -2.60 9.43 -20.67
N PHE A 66 -2.90 10.12 -19.57
CA PHE A 66 -3.10 11.56 -19.55
C PHE A 66 -1.82 12.33 -19.85
N LYS A 67 -1.88 13.27 -20.81
CA LYS A 67 -0.79 14.19 -21.19
C LYS A 67 0.54 13.49 -21.53
N VAL A 68 0.48 12.35 -22.20
CA VAL A 68 1.66 11.68 -22.76
C VAL A 68 1.64 11.77 -24.27
N ASP A 69 2.75 12.26 -24.85
CA ASP A 69 2.90 12.41 -26.29
C ASP A 69 2.96 11.05 -26.99
N GLU A 70 2.39 11.00 -28.20
CA GLU A 70 2.31 9.76 -28.99
C GLU A 70 3.66 9.22 -29.43
N ASN A 71 4.75 10.00 -29.31
CA ASN A 71 6.10 9.66 -29.73
C ASN A 71 7.03 9.33 -28.55
N THR A 72 6.46 8.87 -27.42
CA THR A 72 7.27 8.47 -26.26
C THR A 72 8.23 7.35 -26.66
N PRO A 73 9.57 7.55 -26.59
CA PRO A 73 10.52 6.58 -27.11
C PRO A 73 10.41 5.23 -26.41
N LEU A 74 10.44 4.13 -27.19
CA LEU A 74 10.59 2.77 -26.67
C LEU A 74 11.88 2.59 -25.83
N ALA A 75 12.83 3.52 -25.96
CA ALA A 75 14.08 3.56 -25.20
C ALA A 75 13.93 3.92 -23.71
N LEU A 76 12.70 4.17 -23.20
CA LEU A 76 12.46 4.34 -21.75
C LEU A 76 12.91 3.12 -20.92
N LYS A 77 13.08 1.96 -21.55
CA LYS A 77 13.59 0.74 -20.91
C LYS A 77 14.89 0.33 -21.62
N PRO A 78 16.08 0.57 -21.04
CA PRO A 78 17.33 0.18 -21.68
C PRO A 78 17.37 -1.34 -21.88
N PRO A 79 17.96 -1.83 -22.98
CA PRO A 79 18.11 -3.26 -23.21
C PRO A 79 18.88 -3.90 -22.06
N ARG A 80 18.42 -5.07 -21.62
CA ARG A 80 19.06 -5.80 -20.53
C ARG A 80 20.40 -6.36 -21.02
N THR A 81 21.50 -5.74 -20.57
CA THR A 81 22.85 -6.22 -20.85
C THR A 81 23.35 -7.26 -19.85
N ASN A 82 22.71 -7.36 -18.66
CA ASN A 82 23.15 -8.23 -17.57
C ASN A 82 22.00 -8.98 -16.90
N HIS A 83 22.29 -10.17 -16.35
CA HIS A 83 21.31 -10.94 -15.58
C HIS A 83 20.91 -10.22 -14.28
N ILE A 84 21.84 -9.55 -13.61
CA ILE A 84 21.55 -8.72 -12.43
C ILE A 84 21.63 -7.26 -12.88
N PRO A 85 20.60 -6.43 -12.65
CA PRO A 85 20.71 -5.01 -12.95
C PRO A 85 21.84 -4.41 -12.11
N ILE A 86 22.85 -3.84 -12.78
CA ILE A 86 23.90 -3.06 -12.12
C ILE A 86 23.27 -1.71 -11.81
N LEU A 87 22.84 -1.55 -10.55
CA LEU A 87 22.29 -0.31 -10.07
C LEU A 87 23.43 0.50 -9.43
N ASN A 88 23.68 1.69 -9.97
CA ASN A 88 24.65 2.61 -9.39
C ASN A 88 23.99 3.31 -8.19
N PHE A 89 24.21 2.77 -7.00
CA PHE A 89 23.80 3.39 -5.75
C PHE A 89 25.00 4.00 -5.03
N ASN A 90 24.79 5.15 -4.43
CA ASN A 90 25.71 5.77 -3.48
C ASN A 90 25.05 5.83 -2.08
N ALA A 91 25.82 6.23 -1.07
CA ALA A 91 25.32 6.30 0.31
C ALA A 91 24.13 7.26 0.48
N ALA A 92 24.03 8.31 -0.35
CA ALA A 92 22.92 9.25 -0.33
C ALA A 92 21.61 8.66 -0.85
N ASP A 93 21.65 7.54 -1.58
CA ASP A 93 20.44 6.86 -2.08
C ASP A 93 19.79 5.95 -1.02
N LEU A 94 20.49 5.68 0.09
CA LEU A 94 20.04 4.74 1.13
C LEU A 94 19.09 5.34 2.15
N LEU A 95 19.18 6.66 2.37
CA LEU A 95 18.42 7.36 3.39
C LEU A 95 17.62 8.50 2.76
N PRO A 96 16.45 8.85 3.31
CA PRO A 96 15.76 10.07 2.95
C PRO A 96 16.70 11.27 3.17
N ASN A 97 16.73 12.19 2.21
CA ASN A 97 17.44 13.45 2.40
C ASN A 97 16.65 14.36 3.36
N PRO A 98 17.26 15.46 3.88
CA PRO A 98 16.59 16.33 4.85
C PRO A 98 15.28 16.94 4.35
N GLU A 99 15.17 17.27 3.07
CA GLU A 99 13.95 17.83 2.48
C GLU A 99 12.84 16.79 2.38
N GLU A 100 13.18 15.56 1.95
CA GLU A 100 12.26 14.41 1.91
C GLU A 100 11.74 14.08 3.30
N ALA A 101 12.63 14.06 4.31
CA ALA A 101 12.25 13.84 5.70
C ALA A 101 11.32 14.96 6.22
N ALA A 102 11.62 16.22 5.91
CA ALA A 102 10.77 17.35 6.28
C ALA A 102 9.37 17.26 5.64
N ARG A 103 9.28 16.92 4.34
CA ARG A 103 7.98 16.72 3.66
C ARG A 103 7.17 15.58 4.26
N VAL A 104 7.82 14.48 4.64
CA VAL A 104 7.14 13.39 5.35
C VAL A 104 6.60 13.89 6.70
N GLN A 105 7.43 14.60 7.46
CA GLN A 105 7.05 15.17 8.76
C GLN A 105 5.87 16.15 8.66
N ASP A 106 5.88 17.04 7.67
CA ASP A 106 4.78 17.98 7.41
C ASP A 106 3.48 17.24 7.07
N GLY A 107 3.58 16.16 6.29
CA GLY A 107 2.44 15.29 6.00
C GLY A 107 1.92 14.57 7.24
N GLN A 108 2.79 14.13 8.15
CA GLN A 108 2.38 13.54 9.43
C GLN A 108 1.65 14.56 10.31
N LEU A 109 2.16 15.80 10.42
CA LEU A 109 1.48 16.89 11.12
C LEU A 109 0.09 17.15 10.54
N TRP A 110 -0.01 17.20 9.21
CA TRP A 110 -1.30 17.35 8.55
C TRP A 110 -2.26 16.21 8.91
N HIS A 111 -1.80 14.97 8.92
CA HIS A 111 -2.62 13.82 9.26
C HIS A 111 -3.07 13.79 10.72
N ILE A 112 -2.23 14.22 11.67
CA ILE A 112 -2.61 14.37 13.08
C ILE A 112 -3.76 15.37 13.21
N LYS A 113 -3.63 16.54 12.58
CA LYS A 113 -4.69 17.57 12.56
C LYS A 113 -5.95 17.06 11.87
N ASP A 114 -5.83 16.40 10.73
CA ASP A 114 -6.96 15.84 9.99
C ASP A 114 -7.74 14.81 10.83
N ILE A 115 -7.07 13.98 11.63
CA ILE A 115 -7.73 13.06 12.56
C ILE A 115 -8.57 13.82 13.59
N LEU A 116 -8.01 14.85 14.23
CA LEU A 116 -8.73 15.70 15.19
C LEU A 116 -9.94 16.38 14.52
N PHE A 117 -9.74 17.00 13.36
CA PHE A 117 -10.83 17.66 12.62
C PHE A 117 -11.91 16.68 12.14
N ASN A 118 -11.58 15.40 11.92
CA ASN A 118 -12.58 14.39 11.57
C ASN A 118 -13.39 13.95 12.79
N ALA A 119 -12.76 13.86 13.97
CA ALA A 119 -13.45 13.53 15.22
C ALA A 119 -14.35 14.68 15.71
N TYR A 120 -13.99 15.93 15.41
CA TYR A 120 -14.74 17.13 15.79
C TYR A 120 -15.25 17.92 14.58
N PRO A 121 -16.38 17.53 13.96
CA PRO A 121 -16.91 18.21 12.78
C PRO A 121 -17.22 19.69 12.99
N ASN A 122 -17.62 20.10 14.21
CA ASN A 122 -17.88 21.50 14.54
C ASN A 122 -16.59 22.32 14.55
N LEU A 123 -15.48 21.74 15.03
CA LEU A 123 -14.15 22.37 14.97
C LEU A 123 -13.71 22.54 13.50
N ARG A 124 -13.89 21.49 12.68
CA ARG A 124 -13.59 21.54 11.24
C ARG A 124 -14.39 22.63 10.52
N LYS A 125 -15.68 22.78 10.84
CA LYS A 125 -16.52 23.84 10.28
C LYS A 125 -16.04 25.24 10.69
N ARG A 126 -15.70 25.42 11.97
CA ARG A 126 -15.20 26.70 12.52
C ARG A 126 -13.93 27.17 11.80
N PHE A 127 -13.01 26.25 11.52
CA PHE A 127 -11.73 26.54 10.89
C PHE A 127 -11.67 26.16 9.40
N ALA A 128 -12.80 26.01 8.72
CA ALA A 128 -12.84 25.51 7.35
C ALA A 128 -11.95 26.30 6.37
N HIS A 129 -11.84 27.63 6.57
CA HIS A 129 -11.01 28.52 5.75
C HIS A 129 -9.53 28.52 6.14
N SER A 130 -9.19 28.03 7.33
CA SER A 130 -7.83 27.99 7.88
C SER A 130 -7.17 26.62 7.73
N ILE A 131 -7.95 25.59 7.39
CA ILE A 131 -7.43 24.23 7.16
C ILE A 131 -6.71 24.21 5.82
N LEU A 132 -5.38 24.13 5.88
CA LEU A 132 -4.53 23.99 4.71
C LEU A 132 -4.69 22.60 4.07
N PRO A 133 -4.55 22.50 2.73
CA PRO A 133 -4.50 21.21 2.05
C PRO A 133 -3.27 20.40 2.52
N PRO A 134 -3.28 19.07 2.34
CA PRO A 134 -2.13 18.25 2.67
C PRO A 134 -0.92 18.67 1.83
N PRO A 135 0.31 18.68 2.38
CA PRO A 135 1.52 19.02 1.63
C PRO A 135 1.64 18.21 0.34
N VAL A 136 1.96 18.87 -0.77
CA VAL A 136 1.99 18.28 -2.12
C VAL A 136 3.40 18.44 -2.69
N ASP A 137 3.88 17.44 -3.43
CA ASP A 137 5.14 17.52 -4.16
C ASP A 137 4.92 17.35 -5.68
N GLN A 138 4.50 16.15 -6.11
CA GLN A 138 4.27 15.83 -7.53
C GLN A 138 2.88 15.21 -7.72
N GLN A 139 1.86 16.02 -7.47
CA GLN A 139 0.47 15.61 -7.68
C GLN A 139 0.08 15.65 -9.15
N ALA A 140 -0.43 14.51 -9.63
CA ALA A 140 -1.05 14.41 -10.94
C ALA A 140 -2.25 15.36 -11.04
N PRO A 141 -2.37 16.14 -12.13
CA PRO A 141 -3.53 16.99 -12.33
C PRO A 141 -4.82 16.17 -12.33
N VAL A 142 -5.86 16.73 -11.71
CA VAL A 142 -7.19 16.12 -11.73
C VAL A 142 -7.70 16.11 -13.16
N HIS A 143 -8.01 14.91 -13.65
CA HIS A 143 -8.59 14.69 -14.97
C HIS A 143 -9.58 13.55 -14.88
N LYS A 144 -10.55 13.54 -15.80
CA LYS A 144 -11.45 12.39 -15.95
C LYS A 144 -10.72 11.31 -16.73
N THR A 145 -10.56 10.14 -16.12
CA THR A 145 -10.02 8.96 -16.80
C THR A 145 -11.06 8.45 -17.81
N GLU A 146 -10.66 8.32 -19.06
CA GLU A 146 -11.45 7.65 -20.10
C GLU A 146 -11.12 6.16 -20.09
N GLN A 147 -12.14 5.32 -20.23
CA GLN A 147 -12.00 3.87 -20.22
C GLN A 147 -12.74 3.32 -21.43
N TYR A 148 -12.07 2.46 -22.19
CA TYR A 148 -12.61 1.79 -23.36
C TYR A 148 -12.52 0.28 -23.12
N PRO A 149 -13.56 -0.34 -22.55
CA PRO A 149 -13.61 -1.78 -22.35
C PRO A 149 -13.47 -2.51 -23.69
N VAL A 150 -12.63 -3.54 -23.72
CA VAL A 150 -12.49 -4.48 -24.84
C VAL A 150 -13.49 -5.61 -24.63
N PRO A 151 -14.04 -6.21 -25.70
CA PRO A 151 -14.87 -7.41 -25.58
C PRO A 151 -14.20 -8.49 -24.73
N ALA A 152 -15.02 -9.23 -23.96
CA ALA A 152 -14.54 -10.39 -23.23
C ALA A 152 -14.00 -11.43 -24.22
N MET A 153 -12.86 -12.03 -23.87
CA MET A 153 -12.14 -12.99 -24.71
C MET A 153 -12.07 -14.33 -23.97
N HIS A 154 -12.34 -15.42 -24.67
CA HIS A 154 -12.18 -16.77 -24.14
C HIS A 154 -10.71 -17.22 -24.27
N ILE A 155 -9.79 -16.43 -23.71
CA ILE A 155 -8.34 -16.65 -23.76
C ILE A 155 -7.83 -16.87 -22.33
N ASP A 156 -7.10 -17.95 -22.11
CA ASP A 156 -6.47 -18.23 -20.82
C ASP A 156 -5.18 -17.43 -20.64
N GLU A 157 -5.23 -16.36 -19.84
CA GLU A 157 -4.09 -15.48 -19.52
C GLU A 157 -3.06 -16.14 -18.57
N SER A 158 -3.33 -17.32 -18.01
CA SER A 158 -2.44 -17.96 -17.03
C SER A 158 -1.15 -18.56 -17.60
N CYS A 159 -1.00 -18.60 -18.93
CA CYS A 159 0.19 -19.09 -19.63
C CYS A 159 0.84 -18.03 -20.55
N LEU A 160 2.09 -18.29 -20.93
CA LEU A 160 2.88 -17.39 -21.76
C LEU A 160 2.24 -17.19 -23.14
N GLU A 161 1.90 -18.29 -23.80
CA GLU A 161 1.22 -18.31 -25.10
C GLU A 161 -0.12 -17.60 -25.04
N GLY A 162 -0.89 -17.83 -23.97
CA GLY A 162 -2.19 -17.20 -23.76
C GLY A 162 -2.09 -15.69 -23.54
N THR A 163 -1.09 -15.22 -22.77
CA THR A 163 -0.81 -13.79 -22.61
C THR A 163 -0.41 -13.13 -23.94
N LEU A 164 0.42 -13.80 -24.77
CA LEU A 164 0.77 -13.31 -26.11
C LEU A 164 -0.44 -13.28 -27.04
N HIS A 165 -1.28 -14.33 -26.98
CA HIS A 165 -2.50 -14.41 -27.76
C HIS A 165 -3.46 -13.28 -27.38
N LEU A 166 -3.62 -13.01 -26.08
CA LEU A 166 -4.42 -11.90 -25.57
C LEU A 166 -3.95 -10.56 -26.13
N LEU A 167 -2.65 -10.24 -26.04
CA LEU A 167 -2.12 -8.99 -26.57
C LEU A 167 -2.33 -8.88 -28.09
N LYS A 168 -2.08 -9.97 -28.83
CA LYS A 168 -2.32 -10.00 -30.27
C LYS A 168 -3.80 -9.76 -30.59
N THR A 169 -4.72 -10.38 -29.87
CA THR A 169 -6.15 -10.21 -30.09
C THR A 169 -6.63 -8.79 -29.74
N ILE A 170 -6.05 -8.16 -28.72
CA ILE A 170 -6.34 -6.76 -28.41
C ILE A 170 -5.81 -5.84 -29.52
N PHE A 171 -4.52 -5.92 -29.86
CA PHE A 171 -3.92 -4.95 -30.79
C PHE A 171 -4.29 -5.20 -32.24
N CYS A 172 -4.22 -6.44 -32.70
CA CYS A 172 -4.39 -6.77 -34.12
C CYS A 172 -5.84 -7.09 -34.47
N ASP A 173 -6.53 -7.88 -33.64
CA ASP A 173 -7.87 -8.35 -34.01
C ASP A 173 -8.95 -7.31 -33.63
N SER A 174 -8.84 -6.74 -32.41
CA SER A 174 -9.85 -5.80 -31.88
C SER A 174 -9.59 -4.37 -32.32
N LEU A 175 -8.36 -3.89 -32.19
CA LEU A 175 -7.98 -2.50 -32.53
C LEU A 175 -7.49 -2.34 -33.96
N GLN A 176 -7.27 -3.44 -34.69
CA GLN A 176 -6.84 -3.44 -36.09
C GLN A 176 -5.54 -2.63 -36.31
N LEU A 177 -4.66 -2.62 -35.31
CA LEU A 177 -3.37 -1.95 -35.40
C LEU A 177 -2.39 -2.81 -36.21
N THR A 178 -1.74 -2.17 -37.16
CA THR A 178 -0.60 -2.77 -37.87
C THR A 178 0.65 -2.75 -36.99
N GLU A 179 1.68 -3.49 -37.37
CA GLU A 179 2.98 -3.45 -36.67
C GLU A 179 3.57 -2.03 -36.68
N ASP A 180 3.42 -1.30 -37.79
CA ASP A 180 3.87 0.09 -37.91
C ASP A 180 3.08 1.03 -36.99
N ASP A 181 1.78 0.79 -36.80
CA ASP A 181 0.97 1.53 -35.83
C ASP A 181 1.46 1.31 -34.40
N ILE A 182 1.75 0.05 -34.02
CA ILE A 182 2.26 -0.29 -32.70
C ILE A 182 3.62 0.37 -32.46
N ARG A 183 4.54 0.28 -33.44
CA ARG A 183 5.86 0.92 -33.38
C ARG A 183 5.75 2.44 -33.24
N ARG A 184 4.84 3.07 -33.99
CA ARG A 184 4.58 4.51 -33.96
C ARG A 184 3.95 4.97 -32.64
N LYS A 185 3.03 4.18 -32.07
CA LYS A 185 2.36 4.51 -30.79
C LYS A 185 3.31 4.42 -29.59
N GLY A 186 4.45 3.76 -29.72
CA GLY A 186 5.51 3.73 -28.72
C GLY A 186 5.22 2.78 -27.56
N VAL A 187 5.38 3.27 -26.32
CA VAL A 187 5.30 2.44 -25.11
C VAL A 187 3.85 2.11 -24.76
N VAL A 188 3.53 0.82 -24.59
CA VAL A 188 2.29 0.36 -23.97
C VAL A 188 2.55 -0.13 -22.56
N ILE A 189 1.89 0.50 -21.58
CA ILE A 189 2.00 0.11 -20.18
C ILE A 189 0.96 -0.98 -19.89
N CYS A 190 1.41 -2.22 -19.85
CA CYS A 190 0.60 -3.30 -19.33
C CYS A 190 0.62 -3.23 -17.80
N ALA A 191 -0.54 -3.04 -17.20
CA ALA A 191 -0.79 -3.36 -15.81
C ALA A 191 -1.66 -4.62 -15.79
N GLY A 192 -1.68 -5.37 -14.69
CA GLY A 192 -2.30 -6.69 -14.72
C GLY A 192 -1.95 -7.50 -13.50
N ASP A 193 -2.52 -8.71 -13.47
CA ASP A 193 -1.87 -9.91 -13.00
C ASP A 193 -0.44 -9.76 -12.57
N TYR A 194 -0.01 -9.93 -11.32
CA TYR A 194 1.43 -10.16 -11.16
C TYR A 194 1.84 -11.44 -11.92
N LEU A 195 0.98 -12.46 -12.05
CA LEU A 195 1.31 -13.62 -12.88
C LEU A 195 1.48 -13.17 -14.34
N SER A 196 0.54 -12.41 -14.88
CA SER A 196 0.52 -11.92 -16.25
C SER A 196 1.62 -10.90 -16.54
N LEU A 197 1.88 -9.97 -15.63
CA LEU A 197 3.05 -9.11 -15.64
C LEU A 197 4.34 -9.91 -15.56
N SER A 198 4.40 -10.97 -14.73
CA SER A 198 5.58 -11.84 -14.69
C SER A 198 5.76 -12.62 -15.99
N LEU A 199 4.67 -12.96 -16.68
CA LEU A 199 4.70 -13.60 -18.00
C LEU A 199 5.17 -12.59 -19.05
N LEU A 200 4.66 -11.36 -19.05
CA LEU A 200 5.14 -10.25 -19.91
C LEU A 200 6.60 -9.90 -19.65
N ASP A 201 7.04 -9.91 -18.39
CA ASP A 201 8.45 -9.74 -18.01
C ASP A 201 9.33 -10.90 -18.52
N LYS A 202 8.82 -12.14 -18.48
CA LYS A 202 9.51 -13.29 -19.09
C LYS A 202 9.59 -13.16 -20.61
N ILE A 203 8.51 -12.77 -21.28
CA ILE A 203 8.45 -12.55 -22.73
C ILE A 203 9.44 -11.47 -23.15
N SER A 204 9.45 -10.35 -22.43
CA SER A 204 10.37 -9.26 -22.70
C SER A 204 11.82 -9.58 -22.31
N ALA A 205 12.09 -10.76 -21.73
CA ALA A 205 13.35 -11.16 -21.11
C ALA A 205 13.87 -10.17 -20.04
N ILE A 206 13.01 -9.26 -19.58
CA ILE A 206 13.36 -8.22 -18.62
C ILE A 206 12.69 -8.55 -17.30
N ARG A 207 13.47 -9.15 -16.39
CA ARG A 207 13.08 -9.29 -14.99
C ARG A 207 13.41 -8.00 -14.25
N GLN A 208 12.47 -7.06 -14.23
CA GLN A 208 12.46 -6.01 -13.21
C GLN A 208 11.10 -6.05 -12.56
N GLY A 209 10.99 -6.76 -11.43
CA GLY A 209 9.74 -6.86 -10.70
C GLY A 209 9.32 -5.48 -10.21
N GLN A 210 8.43 -4.81 -10.94
CA GLN A 210 7.80 -3.59 -10.46
C GLN A 210 6.73 -3.98 -9.45
N THR A 211 7.02 -3.74 -8.18
CA THR A 211 6.00 -3.90 -7.14
C THR A 211 5.01 -2.75 -7.27
N GLY A 212 3.82 -3.02 -7.80
CA GLY A 212 2.77 -2.01 -7.90
C GLY A 212 2.44 -1.38 -6.55
N LEU A 213 1.99 -0.12 -6.54
CA LEU A 213 1.68 0.62 -5.31
C LEU A 213 0.66 -0.11 -4.40
N LEU A 214 -0.22 -0.93 -4.99
CA LEU A 214 -1.13 -1.80 -4.25
C LEU A 214 -0.38 -2.85 -3.40
N HIS A 215 0.67 -3.45 -3.94
CA HIS A 215 1.49 -4.43 -3.22
C HIS A 215 2.34 -3.76 -2.15
N VAL A 216 2.89 -2.56 -2.42
CA VAL A 216 3.56 -1.75 -1.38
C VAL A 216 2.61 -1.48 -0.21
N LYS A 217 1.36 -1.12 -0.52
CA LYS A 217 0.30 -0.92 0.49
C LYS A 217 0.00 -2.18 1.31
N PHE A 218 -0.09 -3.34 0.65
CA PHE A 218 -0.33 -4.62 1.33
C PHE A 218 0.84 -5.02 2.23
N ALA A 219 2.06 -4.90 1.71
CA ALA A 219 3.29 -5.18 2.43
C ALA A 219 3.42 -4.27 3.66
N HIS A 220 3.18 -2.97 3.49
CA HIS A 220 3.27 -2.00 4.58
C HIS A 220 2.21 -2.26 5.67
N ALA A 221 0.95 -2.48 5.28
CA ALA A 221 -0.09 -2.81 6.26
C ALA A 221 0.24 -4.09 7.04
N ARG A 222 0.79 -5.10 6.36
CA ARG A 222 1.22 -6.36 6.99
C ARG A 222 2.41 -6.16 7.91
N MET A 223 3.38 -5.34 7.52
CA MET A 223 4.54 -5.00 8.35
C MET A 223 4.09 -4.38 9.68
N VAL A 224 3.26 -3.33 9.62
CA VAL A 224 2.69 -2.69 10.81
C VAL A 224 1.88 -3.71 11.63
N ALA A 225 1.03 -4.50 10.98
CA ALA A 225 0.23 -5.50 11.68
C ALA A 225 1.11 -6.54 12.39
N ASN A 226 2.18 -7.01 11.77
CA ASN A 226 3.03 -8.06 12.32
C ASN A 226 3.91 -7.57 13.47
N GLU A 227 4.46 -6.37 13.34
CA GLU A 227 5.31 -5.75 14.37
C GLU A 227 4.50 -5.47 15.64
N TYR A 228 3.30 -4.90 15.47
CA TYR A 228 2.48 -4.44 16.59
C TYR A 228 1.34 -5.40 16.97
N TRP A 229 1.33 -6.63 16.42
CA TRP A 229 0.28 -7.61 16.75
C TRP A 229 0.27 -7.95 18.24
N GLY A 230 1.46 -8.09 18.81
CA GLY A 230 1.66 -8.62 20.16
C GLY A 230 1.43 -10.13 20.24
N LYS A 231 1.39 -10.64 21.48
CA LYS A 231 1.14 -12.06 21.75
C LYS A 231 -0.37 -12.30 21.97
N PRO A 232 -0.93 -13.41 21.48
CA PRO A 232 -2.27 -13.83 21.88
C PRO A 232 -2.40 -13.89 23.40
N ASN A 233 -3.52 -13.43 23.94
CA ASN A 233 -3.79 -13.32 25.38
C ASN A 233 -2.82 -12.41 26.16
N SER A 234 -2.06 -11.57 25.45
CA SER A 234 -1.20 -10.60 26.12
C SER A 234 -2.04 -9.58 26.89
N LYS A 235 -1.54 -9.19 28.06
CA LYS A 235 -2.04 -8.05 28.82
C LYS A 235 -1.55 -6.70 28.27
N SER A 236 -0.68 -6.72 27.24
CA SER A 236 -0.17 -5.51 26.58
C SER A 236 -1.31 -4.67 26.01
N PRO A 237 -1.65 -3.53 26.62
CA PRO A 237 -2.80 -2.72 26.20
C PRO A 237 -2.61 -2.14 24.80
N TRP A 238 -1.36 -1.92 24.39
CA TRP A 238 -0.95 -1.33 23.11
C TRP A 238 -1.01 -2.28 21.92
N SER A 239 -1.20 -3.58 22.13
CA SER A 239 -1.11 -4.56 21.04
C SER A 239 -2.37 -4.60 20.17
N LEU A 240 -2.20 -4.73 18.86
CA LEU A 240 -3.33 -4.85 17.93
C LEU A 240 -4.19 -6.09 18.23
N TRP A 241 -3.60 -7.17 18.75
CA TRP A 241 -4.38 -8.32 19.22
C TRP A 241 -5.35 -7.95 20.35
N ARG A 242 -4.88 -7.17 21.34
CA ARG A 242 -5.72 -6.72 22.47
C ARG A 242 -6.83 -5.80 21.98
N VAL A 243 -6.51 -4.83 21.12
CA VAL A 243 -7.50 -3.92 20.53
C VAL A 243 -8.54 -4.71 19.73
N ASN A 244 -8.13 -5.65 18.86
CA ASN A 244 -9.06 -6.50 18.10
C ASN A 244 -9.99 -7.31 19.01
N THR A 245 -9.46 -7.82 20.13
CA THR A 245 -10.23 -8.59 21.12
C THR A 245 -11.22 -7.72 21.89
N LEU A 246 -10.80 -6.53 22.34
CA LEU A 246 -11.67 -5.58 23.05
C LEU A 246 -12.84 -5.11 22.17
N LEU A 247 -12.60 -4.98 20.88
CA LEU A 247 -13.63 -4.61 19.89
C LEU A 247 -14.56 -5.79 19.52
N GLY A 248 -14.37 -6.99 20.09
CA GLY A 248 -15.19 -8.17 19.78
C GLY A 248 -15.09 -8.63 18.32
N ARG A 249 -14.01 -8.29 17.62
CA ARG A 249 -13.82 -8.64 16.20
C ARG A 249 -13.47 -10.11 16.05
N LYS A 250 -13.76 -10.68 14.88
CA LYS A 250 -13.32 -12.03 14.53
C LYS A 250 -11.80 -12.17 14.74
N PRO A 251 -11.32 -13.32 15.27
CA PRO A 251 -9.89 -13.55 15.43
C PRO A 251 -9.16 -13.39 14.10
N ILE A 252 -8.06 -12.64 14.11
CA ILE A 252 -7.17 -12.45 12.96
C ILE A 252 -5.87 -13.22 13.25
N SER A 253 -5.45 -14.05 12.32
CA SER A 253 -4.13 -14.70 12.35
C SER A 253 -3.10 -13.70 11.78
N ALA A 254 -2.35 -13.03 12.66
CA ALA A 254 -1.33 -12.05 12.33
C ALA A 254 -0.15 -12.14 13.33
N GLY A 255 0.93 -11.43 13.05
CA GLY A 255 2.17 -11.49 13.81
C GLY A 255 3.24 -12.31 13.10
N LEU A 256 4.51 -12.09 13.48
CA LEU A 256 5.68 -12.76 12.88
C LEU A 256 5.63 -14.29 12.97
N LYS A 257 4.87 -14.86 13.92
CA LYS A 257 4.72 -16.32 14.13
C LYS A 257 3.44 -16.90 13.55
N ALA A 258 2.63 -16.12 12.83
CA ALA A 258 1.39 -16.61 12.25
C ALA A 258 1.66 -17.58 11.09
N LYS A 259 0.91 -18.70 11.03
CA LYS A 259 1.02 -19.71 9.95
C LYS A 259 0.39 -19.28 8.63
N SER A 260 -0.39 -18.19 8.65
CA SER A 260 -1.15 -17.70 7.51
C SER A 260 -1.07 -16.19 7.45
N LEU A 261 -1.13 -15.64 6.23
CA LEU A 261 -1.16 -14.20 6.05
C LEU A 261 -2.51 -13.63 6.52
N PRO A 262 -2.51 -12.53 7.29
CA PRO A 262 -3.76 -11.86 7.65
C PRO A 262 -4.46 -11.30 6.43
N LEU A 263 -5.79 -11.33 6.46
CA LEU A 263 -6.62 -10.67 5.46
C LEU A 263 -6.35 -9.17 5.48
N PHE A 264 -5.87 -8.63 4.36
CA PHE A 264 -5.47 -7.22 4.23
C PHE A 264 -6.55 -6.26 4.76
N ARG A 265 -7.81 -6.44 4.35
CA ARG A 265 -8.89 -5.53 4.72
C ARG A 265 -9.08 -5.46 6.24
N SER A 266 -9.04 -6.60 6.92
CA SER A 266 -9.25 -6.70 8.37
C SER A 266 -8.17 -5.97 9.16
N ILE A 267 -6.89 -6.13 8.80
CA ILE A 267 -5.77 -5.45 9.47
C ILE A 267 -5.71 -3.97 9.08
N TYR A 268 -6.02 -3.64 7.83
CA TYR A 268 -5.94 -2.28 7.32
C TYR A 268 -6.98 -1.37 7.98
N GLU A 269 -8.21 -1.87 8.16
CA GLU A 269 -9.25 -1.18 8.91
C GLU A 269 -8.90 -1.06 10.39
N LEU A 270 -8.41 -2.15 11.02
CA LEU A 270 -8.01 -2.12 12.42
C LEU A 270 -6.97 -1.03 12.67
N ILE A 271 -5.92 -0.96 11.84
CA ILE A 271 -4.85 0.02 11.98
C ILE A 271 -5.36 1.45 11.69
N LEU A 272 -5.91 1.69 10.50
CA LEU A 272 -6.11 3.07 10.01
C LEU A 272 -7.46 3.71 10.35
N ASN A 273 -8.48 2.90 10.62
CA ASN A 273 -9.82 3.42 10.90
C ASN A 273 -10.16 3.37 12.38
N LEU A 274 -9.46 2.56 13.18
CA LEU A 274 -9.74 2.36 14.60
C LEU A 274 -8.52 2.76 15.44
N THR A 275 -7.47 1.95 15.46
CA THR A 275 -6.37 2.10 16.42
C THR A 275 -5.57 3.40 16.25
N LEU A 276 -5.15 3.76 15.04
CA LEU A 276 -4.38 4.99 14.83
C LEU A 276 -5.21 6.24 15.16
N PRO A 277 -6.44 6.43 14.63
CA PRO A 277 -7.28 7.56 15.03
C PRO A 277 -7.49 7.66 16.54
N ASP A 278 -7.84 6.56 17.21
CA ASP A 278 -8.09 6.56 18.65
C ASP A 278 -6.83 6.94 19.45
N ASN A 279 -5.66 6.41 19.08
CA ASN A 279 -4.40 6.78 19.72
C ASN A 279 -4.05 8.25 19.53
N ILE A 280 -4.32 8.83 18.35
CA ILE A 280 -4.05 10.25 18.08
C ILE A 280 -5.05 11.15 18.83
N LEU A 281 -6.29 10.71 19.05
CA LEU A 281 -7.25 11.43 19.88
C LEU A 281 -6.87 11.39 21.36
N ASP A 282 -6.44 10.24 21.88
CA ASP A 282 -5.91 10.16 23.25
C ASP A 282 -4.62 10.98 23.41
N ALA A 283 -3.75 10.96 22.40
CA ALA A 283 -2.58 11.84 22.34
C ALA A 283 -2.96 13.33 22.37
N SER A 284 -4.08 13.70 21.73
CA SER A 284 -4.62 15.07 21.77
C SER A 284 -5.09 15.42 23.18
N ARG A 285 -5.78 14.51 23.87
CA ARG A 285 -6.19 14.66 25.27
C ARG A 285 -4.99 14.83 26.22
N ILE A 286 -3.90 14.12 25.97
CA ILE A 286 -2.67 14.25 26.78
C ILE A 286 -1.94 15.58 26.50
N SER A 287 -2.04 16.08 25.27
CA SER A 287 -1.23 17.21 24.79
C SER A 287 -1.94 18.56 24.89
N CYS A 288 -3.26 18.58 25.02
CA CYS A 288 -4.04 19.80 25.13
C CYS A 288 -3.83 20.50 26.50
N PRO A 289 -4.04 21.83 26.58
CA PRO A 289 -3.81 22.60 27.80
C PRO A 289 -4.88 22.41 28.88
N LEU A 290 -6.05 21.87 28.55
CA LEU A 290 -7.13 21.59 29.51
C LEU A 290 -7.17 20.09 29.85
N GLU A 291 -7.80 19.76 30.98
CA GLU A 291 -7.96 18.36 31.43
C GLU A 291 -8.89 17.55 30.52
N ASP A 292 -9.86 18.23 29.91
CA ASP A 292 -10.85 17.63 29.02
C ASP A 292 -10.65 18.09 27.56
N LEU A 293 -10.68 17.11 26.66
CA LEU A 293 -10.45 17.36 25.24
C LEU A 293 -11.63 18.08 24.58
N ASP A 294 -12.87 17.75 24.97
CA ASP A 294 -14.09 18.37 24.43
C ASP A 294 -14.18 19.85 24.86
N GLU A 295 -13.84 20.15 26.11
CA GLU A 295 -13.74 21.51 26.64
C GLU A 295 -12.71 22.32 25.87
N TRP A 296 -11.50 21.78 25.68
CA TRP A 296 -10.45 22.48 24.93
C TRP A 296 -10.87 22.74 23.49
N VAL A 297 -11.38 21.73 22.78
CA VAL A 297 -11.88 21.87 21.40
C VAL A 297 -12.97 22.94 21.29
N THR A 298 -13.80 23.09 22.32
CA THR A 298 -14.81 24.14 22.38
C THR A 298 -14.18 25.51 22.57
N SER A 299 -13.16 25.64 23.42
CA SER A 299 -12.47 26.89 23.72
C SER A 299 -11.51 27.38 22.64
N VAL A 300 -11.00 26.51 21.76
CA VAL A 300 -10.03 26.90 20.72
C VAL A 300 -10.58 28.02 19.85
N SER A 301 -9.84 29.13 19.82
CA SER A 301 -10.19 30.32 19.02
C SER A 301 -9.25 30.51 17.83
N ASP A 302 -8.03 30.01 17.91
CA ASP A 302 -7.02 30.09 16.85
C ASP A 302 -6.54 28.69 16.41
N VAL A 303 -6.45 28.49 15.10
CA VAL A 303 -5.92 27.26 14.51
C VAL A 303 -4.46 27.02 14.90
N THR A 304 -3.71 28.06 15.22
CA THR A 304 -2.31 27.92 15.67
C THR A 304 -2.19 27.12 16.97
N GLU A 305 -3.21 27.15 17.84
CA GLU A 305 -3.26 26.31 19.05
C GLU A 305 -3.30 24.82 18.68
N ILE A 306 -4.04 24.47 17.62
CA ILE A 306 -4.12 23.10 17.09
C ILE A 306 -2.77 22.70 16.49
N ASP A 307 -2.09 23.61 15.80
CA ASP A 307 -0.74 23.35 15.26
C ASP A 307 0.27 23.06 16.37
N VAL A 308 0.22 23.80 17.49
CA VAL A 308 1.10 23.58 18.65
C VAL A 308 0.85 22.19 19.26
N VAL A 309 -0.41 21.83 19.46
CA VAL A 309 -0.78 20.50 19.99
C VAL A 309 -0.37 19.39 19.02
N ALA A 310 -0.61 19.55 17.72
CA ALA A 310 -0.23 18.55 16.71
C ALA A 310 1.28 18.33 16.65
N ARG A 311 2.09 19.39 16.76
CA ARG A 311 3.56 19.29 16.85
C ARG A 311 4.00 18.54 18.10
N ARG A 312 3.41 18.86 19.26
CA ARG A 312 3.69 18.13 20.51
C ARG A 312 3.39 16.65 20.38
N ILE A 313 2.24 16.29 19.80
CA ILE A 313 1.87 14.88 19.54
C ILE A 313 2.89 14.20 18.63
N LEU A 314 3.29 14.87 17.54
CA LEU A 314 4.27 14.30 16.63
C LEU A 314 5.61 14.03 17.33
N ASP A 315 6.14 15.05 18.02
CA ASP A 315 7.47 15.02 18.61
C ASP A 315 7.55 14.06 19.81
N GLU A 316 6.51 14.01 20.64
CA GLU A 316 6.52 13.22 21.88
C GLU A 316 5.85 11.85 21.76
N LEU A 317 4.89 11.68 20.84
CA LEU A 317 4.01 10.50 20.80
C LEU A 317 4.03 9.75 19.46
N CYS A 318 4.75 10.26 18.46
CA CYS A 318 4.87 9.64 17.12
C CYS A 318 6.32 9.66 16.58
N SER A 319 7.33 9.93 17.42
CA SER A 319 8.70 10.14 16.98
C SER A 319 9.63 8.96 17.31
N GLY A 320 10.36 8.48 16.30
CA GLY A 320 11.45 7.51 16.51
C GLY A 320 12.59 8.06 17.36
N ARG A 321 12.87 9.37 17.26
CA ARG A 321 13.87 10.07 18.07
C ARG A 321 13.49 10.04 19.55
N ARG A 322 12.20 10.24 19.85
CA ARG A 322 11.71 10.16 21.23
C ARG A 322 11.89 8.77 21.82
N VAL A 323 11.60 7.74 21.05
CA VAL A 323 11.82 6.35 21.46
C VAL A 323 13.29 6.06 21.74
N GLU A 324 14.20 6.59 20.93
CA GLU A 324 15.64 6.47 21.20
C GLU A 324 16.04 7.11 22.53
N GLN A 325 15.50 8.30 22.86
CA GLN A 325 15.72 8.94 24.15
C GLN A 325 15.17 8.11 25.31
N LEU A 326 13.96 7.58 25.18
CA LEU A 326 13.33 6.71 26.19
C LEU A 326 14.17 5.45 26.45
N ARG A 327 14.76 4.86 25.41
CA ARG A 327 15.62 3.68 25.51
C ARG A 327 16.93 3.92 26.24
N ARG A 328 17.38 5.17 26.33
CA ARG A 328 18.57 5.57 27.11
C ARG A 328 18.27 5.74 28.61
N ALA A 329 16.99 5.75 29.01
CA ALA A 329 16.61 5.83 30.41
C ALA A 329 16.93 4.52 31.17
N THR A 330 17.19 4.64 32.47
CA THR A 330 17.49 3.48 33.34
C THR A 330 16.28 2.56 33.51
N LEU A 331 15.08 3.14 33.64
CA LEU A 331 13.82 2.42 33.67
C LEU A 331 13.09 2.64 32.34
N ARG A 332 12.86 1.55 31.60
CA ARG A 332 12.22 1.59 30.29
C ARG A 332 10.71 1.36 30.37
N ASP A 333 9.95 2.31 29.87
CA ASP A 333 8.51 2.15 29.60
C ASP A 333 8.32 1.54 28.19
N VAL A 334 8.52 0.23 28.11
CA VAL A 334 8.39 -0.53 26.85
C VAL A 334 6.99 -0.39 26.22
N PRO A 335 5.88 -0.43 26.99
CA PRO A 335 4.56 -0.10 26.45
C PRO A 335 4.51 1.26 25.74
N PHE A 336 5.00 2.32 26.39
CA PHE A 336 4.99 3.66 25.81
C PHE A 336 5.87 3.75 24.56
N GLU A 337 7.08 3.17 24.59
CA GLU A 337 7.96 3.09 23.41
C GLU A 337 7.23 2.46 22.21
N ASN A 338 6.51 1.36 22.40
CA ASN A 338 5.81 0.66 21.33
C ASN A 338 4.60 1.43 20.80
N ILE A 339 3.89 2.18 21.65
CA ILE A 339 2.81 3.08 21.22
C ILE A 339 3.37 4.17 20.32
N CYS A 340 4.49 4.80 20.70
CA CYS A 340 5.13 5.83 19.88
C CYS A 340 5.56 5.30 18.50
N LEU A 341 6.14 4.09 18.45
CA LEU A 341 6.53 3.45 17.20
C LEU A 341 5.30 3.06 16.35
N PHE A 342 4.25 2.51 16.96
CA PHE A 342 3.01 2.18 16.26
C PHE A 342 2.36 3.42 15.65
N ASN A 343 2.27 4.53 16.40
CA ASN A 343 1.69 5.77 15.91
C ASN A 343 2.47 6.32 14.72
N ARG A 344 3.81 6.32 14.79
CA ARG A 344 4.70 6.72 13.69
C ARG A 344 4.43 5.91 12.43
N ASP A 345 4.46 4.59 12.54
CA ASP A 345 4.34 3.70 11.39
C ASP A 345 2.91 3.68 10.84
N GLY A 346 1.90 3.81 11.70
CA GLY A 346 0.52 4.04 11.33
C GLY A 346 0.33 5.35 10.55
N LEU A 347 1.00 6.44 10.97
CA LEU A 347 0.99 7.71 10.24
C LEU A 347 1.63 7.58 8.85
N HIS A 348 2.76 6.86 8.71
CA HIS A 348 3.33 6.57 7.39
C HIS A 348 2.32 5.80 6.51
N LEU A 349 1.62 4.81 7.07
CA LEU A 349 0.63 4.03 6.32
C LEU A 349 -0.58 4.87 5.91
N ARG A 350 -1.02 5.79 6.79
CA ARG A 350 -2.07 6.77 6.50
C ARG A 350 -1.63 7.73 5.41
N GLN A 351 -0.42 8.26 5.49
CA GLN A 351 0.13 9.18 4.49
C GLN A 351 0.25 8.51 3.13
N PHE A 352 0.74 7.27 3.09
CA PHE A 352 0.81 6.49 1.86
C PHE A 352 -0.57 6.29 1.23
N LYS A 353 -1.59 5.95 2.04
CA LYS A 353 -2.98 5.83 1.58
C LYS A 353 -3.48 7.10 0.90
N HIS A 354 -3.24 8.25 1.52
CA HIS A 354 -3.72 9.54 1.01
C HIS A 354 -2.94 9.98 -0.23
N ALA A 355 -1.61 9.82 -0.22
CA ALA A 355 -0.74 10.14 -1.36
C ALA A 355 -1.12 9.35 -2.62
N VAL A 356 -1.35 8.03 -2.48
CA VAL A 356 -1.83 7.19 -3.60
C VAL A 356 -3.21 7.65 -4.08
N LYS A 357 -4.15 7.91 -3.17
CA LYS A 357 -5.52 8.33 -3.54
C LYS A 357 -5.57 9.66 -4.28
N ARG A 358 -4.66 10.59 -3.95
CA ARG A 358 -4.61 11.91 -4.57
C ARG A 358 -3.72 11.97 -5.81
N GLY A 359 -3.04 10.87 -6.15
CA GLY A 359 -2.12 10.80 -7.27
C GLY A 359 -0.83 11.61 -7.07
N ASP A 360 -0.34 11.74 -5.82
CA ASP A 360 0.91 12.45 -5.53
C ASP A 360 2.09 11.50 -5.47
N VAL A 361 2.80 11.42 -6.59
CA VAL A 361 3.92 10.50 -6.78
C VAL A 361 5.12 10.91 -5.93
N GLY A 362 5.34 12.22 -5.74
CA GLY A 362 6.45 12.75 -4.96
C GLY A 362 6.39 12.27 -3.51
N VAL A 363 5.24 12.47 -2.86
CA VAL A 363 5.04 11.98 -1.48
C VAL A 363 5.03 10.45 -1.39
N VAL A 364 4.56 9.75 -2.43
CA VAL A 364 4.67 8.29 -2.51
C VAL A 364 6.15 7.84 -2.50
N LEU A 365 7.01 8.50 -3.27
CA LEU A 365 8.44 8.19 -3.35
C LEU A 365 9.15 8.51 -2.03
N ASP A 366 8.87 9.66 -1.43
CA ASP A 366 9.42 10.04 -0.12
C ASP A 366 9.10 8.98 0.95
N LEU A 367 7.85 8.50 0.98
CA LEU A 367 7.43 7.45 1.89
C LEU A 367 8.09 6.11 1.57
N ILE A 368 8.19 5.71 0.30
CA ILE A 368 8.83 4.44 -0.07
C ILE A 368 10.26 4.37 0.46
N LYS A 369 11.03 5.47 0.43
CA LYS A 369 12.38 5.50 1.03
C LYS A 369 12.36 5.19 2.53
N HIS A 370 11.41 5.75 3.27
CA HIS A 370 11.23 5.43 4.70
C HIS A 370 10.80 3.96 4.89
N LEU A 371 9.91 3.45 4.03
CA LEU A 371 9.45 2.06 4.08
C LEU A 371 10.54 1.06 3.75
N MET A 372 11.46 1.38 2.84
CA MET A 372 12.60 0.52 2.53
C MET A 372 13.45 0.23 3.78
N LEU A 373 13.65 1.24 4.63
CA LEU A 373 14.36 1.08 5.90
C LEU A 373 13.53 0.24 6.89
N ALA A 374 12.22 0.48 6.96
CA ALA A 374 11.33 -0.28 7.83
C ALA A 374 11.28 -1.77 7.42
N PHE A 375 11.13 -2.06 6.13
CA PHE A 375 11.09 -3.43 5.61
C PHE A 375 12.38 -4.20 5.86
N ARG A 376 13.55 -3.55 5.76
CA ARG A 376 14.83 -4.18 6.15
C ARG A 376 14.89 -4.54 7.63
N GLY A 377 14.28 -3.74 8.50
CA GLY A 377 14.27 -4.01 9.95
C GLY A 377 13.32 -5.13 10.37
N THR A 378 12.28 -5.40 9.56
CA THR A 378 11.24 -6.40 9.86
C THR A 378 11.39 -7.74 9.13
N GLY A 379 12.34 -7.83 8.20
CA GLY A 379 12.56 -8.95 7.29
C GLY A 379 13.50 -10.02 7.81
#